data_AF-D1PM99-F1
#
_entry.id   AF-D1PM99-F1
#
_cell.length_a   1.000
_cell.length_b   1.000
_cell.length_c   1.000
_cell.angle_alpha   90.00
_cell.angle_beta   90.00
_cell.angle_gamma   90.00
#
_symmetry.space_group_name_H-M   'P 1'
#
loop_
_entity.id
_entity.type
_entity.pdbx_description
1 polymer ?
#
loop_
_entity_poly.entity_id
_entity_poly.type
_entity_poly.pdbx_seq_one_letter_code
_entity_poly.pdbx_strand_id
1 'polypeptide(L)' 'MFWNYWRKKGKTPRRMPPAGMTADDIRTQSSVCTGETMIGFWDSHTGRLQQAVVVRNDADIAAFYRSYGWEPPCGN' A
#
# COMPACT_ATOMS: atom_id res chain seq x y z
N MET A 1 17.82 -24.81 27.52
CA MET A 1 17.96 -23.95 26.32
C MET A 1 16.63 -23.85 25.54
N PHE A 2 15.50 -23.43 26.13
CA PHE A 2 14.21 -23.48 25.41
C PHE A 2 13.20 -22.44 25.90
N TRP A 3 13.36 -21.16 25.53
CA TRP A 3 12.24 -20.19 25.59
C TRP A 3 12.54 -18.88 24.82
N ASN A 4 12.69 -18.96 23.49
CA ASN A 4 12.70 -17.77 22.63
C ASN A 4 12.02 -18.11 21.30
N TYR A 5 10.71 -18.30 21.32
CA TYR A 5 9.94 -18.36 20.07
C TYR A 5 8.56 -17.70 20.20
N TRP A 6 8.49 -16.61 20.98
CA TRP A 6 7.46 -15.62 20.77
C TRP A 6 7.95 -14.71 19.64
N ARG A 7 7.65 -15.14 18.41
CA ARG A 7 7.78 -14.33 17.19
C ARG A 7 6.87 -13.11 17.39
N LYS A 8 7.39 -12.05 18.01
CA LYS A 8 6.75 -10.73 18.06
C LYS A 8 6.36 -10.41 16.62
N LYS A 9 5.07 -10.53 16.28
CA LYS A 9 4.51 -9.90 15.09
C LYS A 9 4.70 -8.41 15.32
N GLY A 10 5.84 -7.88 14.89
CA GLY A 10 6.15 -6.46 14.97
C GLY A 10 4.99 -5.73 14.32
N LYS A 11 4.34 -4.85 15.08
CA LYS A 11 3.39 -3.88 14.52
C LYS A 11 4.21 -3.07 13.52
N THR A 12 4.03 -3.32 12.23
CA THR A 12 4.62 -2.50 11.18
C THR A 12 4.23 -1.05 11.48
N PRO A 13 5.19 -0.11 11.46
CA PRO A 13 4.87 1.29 11.70
C PRO A 13 3.81 1.71 10.69
N ARG A 14 2.64 2.08 11.19
CA ARG A 14 1.50 2.49 10.36
C ARG A 14 1.92 3.79 9.66
N ARG A 15 2.06 3.73 8.33
CA ARG A 15 2.25 4.94 7.55
C ARG A 15 1.00 5.80 7.72
N MET A 16 1.20 7.10 7.90
CA MET A 16 0.09 8.04 7.91
C MET A 16 -0.27 8.36 6.47
N PRO A 17 -1.56 8.23 6.08
CA PRO A 17 -2.00 8.71 4.78
C PRO A 17 -1.86 10.24 4.72
N PRO A 18 -1.80 10.82 3.52
CA PRO A 18 -1.81 12.27 3.36
C PRO A 18 -3.11 12.85 3.93
N ALA A 19 -3.08 14.12 4.34
CA ALA A 19 -4.20 14.75 5.05
C ALA A 19 -5.50 14.67 4.23
N GLY A 20 -6.53 14.05 4.82
CA GLY A 20 -7.86 13.91 4.20
C GLY A 20 -8.02 12.76 3.21
N MET A 21 -6.98 11.96 2.96
CA MET A 21 -7.06 10.80 2.07
C MET A 21 -7.42 9.51 2.83
N THR A 22 -8.17 8.65 2.15
CA THR A 22 -8.71 7.40 2.68
C THR A 22 -8.29 6.21 1.81
N ALA A 23 -8.73 5.01 2.17
CA ALA A 23 -8.50 3.82 1.35
C ALA A 23 -9.17 3.90 -0.03
N ASP A 24 -10.26 4.67 -0.17
CA ASP A 24 -10.99 4.84 -1.44
C ASP A 24 -10.18 5.64 -2.47
N ASP A 25 -9.32 6.53 -1.99
CA ASP A 25 -8.42 7.33 -2.81
C ASP A 25 -7.22 6.51 -3.33
N ILE A 26 -7.04 5.27 -2.87
CA ILE A 26 -5.95 4.42 -3.35
C ILE A 26 -6.22 3.98 -4.78
N ARG A 27 -5.30 4.29 -5.68
CA ARG A 27 -5.36 3.86 -7.08
C ARG A 27 -4.06 3.22 -7.53
N THR A 28 -4.19 2.32 -8.49
CA THR A 28 -3.06 1.78 -9.24
C THR A 28 -2.98 2.45 -10.60
N GLN A 29 -1.76 2.76 -11.05
CA GLN A 29 -1.48 3.22 -12.40
C GLN A 29 -0.38 2.37 -13.00
N SER A 30 -0.63 1.80 -14.18
CA SER A 30 0.34 1.06 -14.96
C SER A 30 0.92 1.94 -16.06
N SER A 31 2.23 2.09 -16.09
CA SER A 31 2.94 2.72 -17.20
C SER A 31 2.96 1.78 -18.40
N VAL A 32 2.30 2.17 -19.49
CA VAL A 32 2.28 1.39 -20.74
C VAL A 32 3.68 1.26 -21.35
N CYS A 33 4.53 2.28 -21.15
CA CYS A 33 5.87 2.30 -21.75
C CYS A 33 6.90 1.42 -21.01
N THR A 34 6.80 1.28 -19.68
CA THR A 34 7.75 0.48 -18.88
C THR A 34 7.16 -0.81 -18.34
N GLY A 35 5.84 -0.99 -18.44
CA GLY A 35 5.12 -2.13 -17.86
C GLY A 35 5.04 -2.07 -16.34
N GLU A 36 5.44 -0.96 -15.71
CA GLU A 36 5.47 -0.85 -14.25
C GLU A 36 4.14 -0.34 -13.71
N THR A 37 3.52 -1.11 -12.81
CA THR A 37 2.41 -0.68 -11.98
C THR A 37 2.90 0.01 -10.71
N MET A 38 2.33 1.18 -10.42
CA MET A 38 2.49 1.91 -9.17
C MET A 38 1.15 1.94 -8.43
N ILE A 39 1.20 1.93 -7.10
CA ILE A 39 0.06 2.15 -6.21
C ILE A 39 0.33 3.38 -5.36
N GLY A 40 -0.67 4.21 -5.12
CA GLY A 40 -0.57 5.38 -4.26
C GLY A 40 -1.93 6.01 -4.00
N PHE A 41 -1.95 7.15 -3.31
CA PHE A 41 -3.16 7.94 -3.15
C PHE A 41 -3.35 8.87 -4.32
N TRP A 42 -4.48 8.80 -5.00
CA TRP A 42 -4.81 9.68 -6.11
C TRP A 42 -5.26 11.03 -5.58
N ASP A 43 -4.42 12.04 -5.78
CA ASP A 43 -4.78 13.41 -5.49
C ASP A 43 -5.47 14.03 -6.71
N SER A 44 -6.78 14.24 -6.62
CA SER A 44 -7.58 14.82 -7.70
C SER A 44 -7.26 16.29 -7.97
N HIS A 45 -6.70 17.01 -6.99
CA HIS A 45 -6.31 18.41 -7.13
C HIS A 45 -5.05 18.59 -7.99
N THR A 46 -4.04 17.72 -7.82
CA THR A 46 -2.77 17.76 -8.57
C THR A 46 -2.72 16.78 -9.74
N GLY A 47 -3.65 15.81 -9.80
CA GLY A 47 -3.70 14.78 -10.83
C GLY A 47 -2.56 13.77 -10.75
N ARG A 48 -2.04 13.51 -9.54
CA ARG A 48 -0.85 12.67 -9.32
C ARG A 48 -1.07 11.66 -8.20
N LEU A 49 -0.35 10.54 -8.26
CA LEU A 49 -0.26 9.59 -7.17
C LEU A 49 0.71 10.10 -6.10
N GLN A 50 0.20 10.32 -4.90
CA GLN A 50 0.96 10.66 -3.71
C GLN A 50 1.38 9.40 -2.96
N GLN A 51 2.58 9.44 -2.37
CA GLN A 51 3.20 8.29 -1.69
C GLN A 51 3.21 7.02 -2.58
N ALA A 52 3.37 7.22 -3.89
CA ALA A 52 3.36 6.15 -4.87
C ALA A 52 4.54 5.20 -4.68
N VAL A 53 4.27 3.90 -4.75
CA VAL A 53 5.29 2.85 -4.75
C VAL A 53 5.05 1.88 -5.90
N VAL A 54 6.13 1.29 -6.39
CA VAL A 54 6.08 0.29 -7.46
C VAL A 54 5.57 -1.03 -6.88
N VAL A 55 4.57 -1.63 -7.52
CA VAL A 55 3.97 -2.93 -7.15
C VAL A 55 4.06 -3.90 -8.32
N ARG A 56 4.35 -5.17 -8.05
CA ARG A 56 4.49 -6.21 -9.09
C ARG A 56 3.36 -7.25 -9.05
N ASN A 57 2.74 -7.44 -7.90
CA ASN A 57 1.72 -8.46 -7.67
C ASN A 57 0.71 -8.00 -6.60
N ASP A 58 -0.37 -8.75 -6.44
CA ASP A 58 -1.41 -8.47 -5.44
C ASP A 58 -0.89 -8.51 -3.99
N ALA A 59 0.20 -9.23 -3.72
CA ALA A 59 0.80 -9.24 -2.39
C ALA A 59 1.47 -7.90 -2.07
N ASP A 60 2.07 -7.22 -3.05
CA ASP A 60 2.60 -5.86 -2.90
C ASP A 60 1.47 -4.85 -2.66
N ILE A 61 0.36 -5.00 -3.39
CA ILE A 61 -0.87 -4.21 -3.16
C ILE A 61 -1.34 -4.44 -1.72
N ALA A 62 -1.48 -5.69 -1.29
CA ALA A 62 -1.87 -6.04 0.07
C ALA A 62 -0.94 -5.49 1.13
N ALA A 63 0.37 -5.51 0.88
CA ALA A 63 1.37 -4.91 1.76
C ALA A 63 1.20 -3.39 1.88
N PHE A 64 0.87 -2.70 0.78
CA PHE A 64 0.58 -1.27 0.79
C PHE A 64 -0.62 -0.95 1.69
N TYR A 65 -1.78 -1.59 1.49
CA TYR A 65 -2.97 -1.39 2.34
C TYR A 65 -2.67 -1.65 3.82
N ARG A 66 -2.01 -2.78 4.12
CA ARG A 66 -1.62 -3.14 5.49
C ARG A 66 -0.64 -2.15 6.11
N SER A 67 0.21 -1.49 5.30
CA SER A 67 1.14 -0.46 5.80
C SER A 67 0.40 0.77 6.35
N TYR A 68 -0.80 1.06 5.86
CA TYR A 68 -1.69 2.10 6.38
C TYR A 68 -2.74 1.55 7.36
N GLY A 69 -2.68 0.26 7.70
CA GLY A 69 -3.63 -0.40 8.60
C GLY A 69 -5.00 -0.66 7.98
N TRP A 70 -5.08 -0.74 6.66
CA TRP A 70 -6.29 -1.11 5.93
C TRP A 70 -6.25 -2.55 5.44
N GLU A 71 -7.43 -3.10 5.23
CA GLU A 71 -7.60 -4.40 4.59
C GLU A 71 -7.55 -4.22 3.07
N PRO A 72 -6.75 -5.03 2.36
CA PRO A 72 -6.76 -5.00 0.91
C PRO A 72 -8.09 -5.50 0.36
N PRO A 73 -8.53 -4.99 -0.79
CA PRO A 73 -9.70 -5.54 -1.46
C PRO A 73 -9.44 -7.02 -1.77
N CYS A 74 -10.37 -7.89 -1.39
CA CYS A 74 -10.34 -9.29 -1.80
C CYS A 74 -10.46 -9.33 -3.33
N GLY A 75 -9.39 -9.73 -4.01
CA GLY A 75 -9.41 -9.93 -5.46
C GLY A 75 -10.46 -10.98 -5.82
N ASN A 76 -11.26 -10.67 -6.85
CA ASN A 76 -12.30 -11.54 -7.40
C ASN A 76 -11.72 -12.55 -8.38
#